data_AF-A0A7S9GRD4-F1
#
_entry.id   AF-A0A7S9GRD4-F1
#
_cell.length_a   1.000
_cell.length_b   1.000
_cell.length_c   1.000
_cell.angle_alpha   90.00
_cell.angle_beta   90.00
_cell.angle_gamma   90.00
#
_symmetry.space_group_name_H-M   'P 1'
#
loop_
_entity.id
_entity.type
_entity.pdbx_description
1 polymer ?
#
loop_
_entity_poly.entity_id
_entity_poly.type
_entity_poly.pdbx_seq_one_letter_code
_entity_poly.pdbx_strand_id
1 'polypeptide(L)'
;MPVSRRQFISSSCAAAAFSPTFWRPASARMSFEDRFLSIMQLAERLQLLEPRSARAAGNHRTTDLATVVLNGLEAGTSTPEIRSLVRQAGSLLSALNRASREVKALSEGRRAYDFQILKGDYRDKFKNCALRPEHKSEIDGACSFILSPRAKRRYADVADDRKNVRKVPWYLIAAIHFREASSNFLGHLHNGDRLDRLTTDVPRGRPKQRPWPPSPWDPVAAWKISALDALPDLPVVTSWTVEQTLWGFERYNGMGCRDRGIPSPYLWSYSQYYQAGGYSSDGNYSSTWVSKQAGLGLLIKALSERTDEVKLTYEPV
;
A
#
# COMPACT_ATOMS: atom_id res chain seq x y z
N MET A 1 55.25 -32.81 27.36
CA MET A 1 55.47 -33.31 28.74
C MET A 1 56.30 -32.25 29.47
N PRO A 2 56.08 -31.86 30.73
CA PRO A 2 54.87 -31.84 31.59
C PRO A 2 54.61 -30.42 32.21
N VAL A 3 53.36 -29.99 32.45
CA VAL A 3 52.57 -29.99 33.73
C VAL A 3 52.96 -28.97 34.83
N SER A 4 52.09 -27.95 35.01
CA SER A 4 51.63 -27.27 36.26
C SER A 4 52.67 -26.53 37.16
N ARG A 5 52.36 -25.52 37.99
CA ARG A 5 51.24 -25.36 38.96
C ARG A 5 51.22 -23.91 39.51
N ARG A 6 50.07 -23.55 40.10
CA ARG A 6 49.65 -22.26 40.70
C ARG A 6 50.37 -21.88 42.01
N GLN A 7 50.42 -20.58 42.35
CA GLN A 7 50.00 -19.90 43.63
C GLN A 7 50.53 -18.42 43.63
N PHE A 8 49.74 -17.33 43.70
CA PHE A 8 49.07 -16.66 44.86
C PHE A 8 50.09 -16.22 45.97
N ILE A 9 50.24 -14.98 46.50
CA ILE A 9 49.36 -13.82 46.84
C ILE A 9 50.18 -12.54 47.21
N SER A 10 49.58 -11.36 46.90
CA SER A 10 49.62 -9.98 47.47
C SER A 10 50.90 -9.16 47.79
N SER A 11 50.90 -7.91 47.29
CA SER A 11 50.91 -6.60 48.00
C SER A 11 51.38 -5.53 46.97
N SER A 12 50.96 -4.27 46.88
CA SER A 12 50.04 -3.36 47.58
C SER A 12 49.77 -2.16 46.66
N CYS A 13 48.66 -1.45 46.93
CA CYS A 13 48.17 -0.19 46.38
C CYS A 13 49.12 0.76 45.63
N ALA A 14 48.69 1.22 44.45
CA ALA A 14 48.70 2.64 44.09
C ALA A 14 47.60 2.93 43.07
N ALA A 15 46.73 3.87 43.42
CA ALA A 15 45.56 4.28 42.65
C ALA A 15 45.96 5.04 41.38
N ALA A 16 45.42 4.62 40.23
CA ALA A 16 45.27 5.47 39.06
C ALA A 16 43.83 5.32 38.59
N ALA A 17 43.04 6.36 38.82
CA ALA A 17 41.66 6.47 38.39
C ALA A 17 41.60 6.46 36.86
N PHE A 18 41.32 5.30 36.27
CA PHE A 18 40.83 5.22 34.91
C PHE A 18 39.33 5.47 34.95
N SER A 19 38.92 6.66 34.49
CA SER A 19 37.53 6.97 34.17
C SER A 19 36.91 5.82 33.37
N PRO A 20 35.74 5.29 33.75
CA PRO A 20 34.99 4.45 32.86
C PRO A 20 34.48 5.38 31.76
N THR A 21 35.24 5.48 30.67
CA THR A 21 34.72 5.98 29.40
C THR A 21 33.46 5.19 29.13
N PHE A 22 32.33 5.88 29.27
CA PHE A 22 31.00 5.39 29.04
C PHE A 22 31.01 4.50 27.79
N TRP A 23 30.80 3.20 28.00
CA TRP A 23 30.23 2.37 26.98
C TRP A 23 28.80 2.90 26.76
N ARG A 24 28.63 3.86 25.84
CA ARG A 24 27.33 4.19 25.30
C ARG A 24 27.08 3.19 24.17
N PRO A 25 26.18 2.21 24.31
CA PRO A 25 25.70 1.50 23.14
C PRO A 25 24.97 2.50 22.24
N ALA A 26 25.06 2.25 20.94
CA ALA A 26 24.40 2.98 19.87
C ALA A 26 23.02 3.51 20.27
N SER A 27 22.68 4.73 19.82
CA SER A 27 21.31 5.23 19.82
C SER A 27 20.39 4.10 19.33
N ALA A 28 19.60 3.50 20.23
CA ALA A 28 18.73 2.40 19.89
C ALA A 28 17.80 2.92 18.79
N ARG A 29 17.99 2.44 17.57
CA ARG A 29 17.04 2.72 16.48
C ARG A 29 15.72 2.18 16.99
N MET A 30 14.74 3.08 17.21
CA MET A 30 13.39 2.69 17.63
C MET A 30 12.91 1.53 16.78
N SER A 31 12.32 0.51 17.40
CA SER A 31 11.76 -0.60 16.66
C SER A 31 10.61 -0.13 15.76
N PHE A 32 10.17 -0.97 14.83
CA PHE A 32 8.97 -0.67 14.05
C PHE A 32 7.77 -0.39 14.97
N GLU A 33 7.59 -1.22 15.99
CA GLU A 33 6.46 -1.14 16.91
C GLU A 33 6.50 0.17 17.70
N ASP A 34 7.67 0.56 18.20
CA ASP A 34 7.82 1.82 18.93
C ASP A 34 7.47 3.03 18.06
N ARG A 35 7.90 3.02 16.79
CA ARG A 35 7.55 4.09 15.83
C ARG A 35 6.05 4.13 15.56
N PHE A 36 5.43 2.96 15.34
CA PHE A 36 4.00 2.87 15.10
C PHE A 36 3.22 3.41 16.31
N LEU A 37 3.50 2.90 17.51
CA LEU A 37 2.83 3.32 18.74
C LEU A 37 3.00 4.82 19.02
N SER A 38 4.22 5.36 18.82
CA SER A 38 4.49 6.78 18.98
C SER A 38 3.66 7.65 18.02
N ILE A 39 3.54 7.23 16.74
CA ILE A 39 2.70 7.93 15.75
C ILE A 39 1.23 7.88 16.18
N MET A 40 0.72 6.72 16.61
CA MET A 40 -0.69 6.58 17.01
C MET A 40 -1.02 7.43 18.25
N GLN A 41 -0.18 7.40 19.29
CA GLN A 41 -0.36 8.21 20.50
C GLN A 41 -0.36 9.70 20.19
N LEU A 42 0.57 10.14 19.33
CA LEU A 42 0.65 11.54 18.91
C LEU A 42 -0.57 11.93 18.06
N ALA A 43 -1.03 11.07 17.16
CA ALA A 43 -2.21 11.31 16.35
C ALA A 43 -3.50 11.43 17.19
N GLU A 44 -3.66 10.59 18.20
CA GLU A 44 -4.78 10.69 19.15
C GLU A 44 -4.73 12.02 19.94
N ARG A 45 -3.55 12.39 20.46
CA ARG A 45 -3.37 13.69 21.16
C ARG A 45 -3.68 14.89 20.27
N LEU A 46 -3.34 14.81 18.99
CA LEU A 46 -3.60 15.85 17.99
C LEU A 46 -4.98 15.75 17.34
N GLN A 47 -5.85 14.84 17.80
CA GLN A 47 -7.20 14.62 17.29
C GLN A 47 -7.25 14.30 15.78
N LEU A 48 -6.20 13.65 15.27
CA LEU A 48 -6.11 13.16 13.89
C LEU A 48 -6.54 11.70 13.75
N LEU A 49 -6.76 11.01 14.86
CA LEU A 49 -7.23 9.64 14.93
C LEU A 49 -8.11 9.48 16.16
N GLU A 50 -9.23 8.77 16.03
CA GLU A 50 -10.08 8.45 17.17
C GLU A 50 -9.33 7.57 18.19
N PRO A 51 -9.63 7.70 19.50
CA PRO A 51 -9.02 6.88 20.53
C PRO A 51 -9.18 5.39 20.23
N ARG A 52 -8.18 4.59 20.58
CA ARG A 52 -8.21 3.12 20.37
C ARG A 52 -9.49 2.45 20.91
N SER A 53 -10.03 2.91 22.04
CA SER A 53 -11.27 2.39 22.63
C SER A 53 -12.51 2.59 21.74
N ALA A 54 -12.49 3.59 20.85
CA ALA A 54 -13.55 3.89 19.90
C ALA A 54 -13.33 3.24 18.52
N ARG A 55 -12.17 2.59 18.29
CA ARG A 55 -11.82 1.92 17.03
C ARG A 55 -12.20 0.44 17.09
N ALA A 56 -12.60 -0.11 15.94
CA ALA A 56 -12.96 -1.52 15.83
C ALA A 56 -11.81 -2.44 16.25
N ALA A 57 -12.14 -3.58 16.87
CA ALA A 57 -11.16 -4.59 17.25
C ALA A 57 -10.54 -5.24 15.99
N GLY A 58 -9.20 -5.18 15.87
CA GLY A 58 -8.49 -5.75 14.73
C GLY A 58 -7.09 -5.15 14.53
N ASN A 59 -6.31 -5.76 13.64
CA ASN A 59 -4.99 -5.25 13.24
C ASN A 59 -5.12 -4.31 12.05
N HIS A 60 -5.46 -3.04 12.31
CA HIS A 60 -5.71 -2.02 11.28
C HIS A 60 -4.52 -1.10 11.01
N ARG A 61 -3.28 -1.55 11.28
CA ARG A 61 -2.07 -0.71 11.25
C ARG A 61 -1.94 0.16 10.00
N THR A 62 -2.18 -0.41 8.82
CA THR A 62 -2.08 0.32 7.54
C THR A 62 -3.18 1.36 7.39
N THR A 63 -4.44 0.97 7.65
CA THR A 63 -5.60 1.86 7.56
C THR A 63 -5.56 2.99 8.60
N ASP A 64 -5.10 2.71 9.83
CA ASP A 64 -4.89 3.70 10.87
C ASP A 64 -3.84 4.74 10.43
N LEU A 65 -2.68 4.28 9.94
CA LEU A 65 -1.66 5.18 9.40
C LEU A 65 -2.16 6.01 8.21
N ALA A 66 -2.92 5.39 7.31
CA ALA A 66 -3.53 6.08 6.18
C ALA A 66 -4.53 7.16 6.66
N THR A 67 -5.30 6.86 7.70
CA THR A 67 -6.22 7.80 8.35
C THR A 67 -5.49 8.98 8.96
N VAL A 68 -4.39 8.74 9.68
CA VAL A 68 -3.53 9.81 10.24
C VAL A 68 -2.98 10.70 9.12
N VAL A 69 -2.48 10.11 8.03
CA VAL A 69 -1.98 10.86 6.88
C VAL A 69 -3.10 11.71 6.29
N LEU A 70 -4.25 11.12 5.98
CA LEU A 70 -5.38 11.81 5.37
C LEU A 70 -5.88 12.96 6.24
N ASN A 71 -6.12 12.71 7.54
CA ASN A 71 -6.65 13.71 8.46
C ASN A 71 -5.65 14.85 8.69
N GLY A 72 -4.35 14.54 8.78
CA GLY A 72 -3.33 15.57 8.96
C GLY A 72 -3.10 16.43 7.71
N LEU A 73 -3.31 15.87 6.51
CA LEU A 73 -3.34 16.66 5.26
C LEU A 73 -4.55 17.61 5.22
N GLU A 74 -5.71 17.17 5.70
CA GLU A 74 -6.93 18.01 5.79
C GLU A 74 -6.81 19.13 6.83
N ALA A 75 -6.09 18.88 7.93
CA ALA A 75 -5.76 19.92 8.92
C ALA A 75 -4.74 20.95 8.40
N GLY A 76 -4.49 21.02 7.08
CA GLY A 76 -3.59 21.96 6.41
C GLY A 76 -2.11 21.77 6.74
N THR A 77 -1.75 20.69 7.44
CA THR A 77 -0.44 20.55 8.09
C THR A 77 -0.04 21.82 8.85
N SER A 78 -1.01 22.43 9.53
CA SER A 78 -0.94 23.83 10.00
C SER A 78 0.20 24.08 10.99
N THR A 79 0.63 23.05 11.73
CA THR A 79 1.75 23.13 12.67
C THR A 79 2.96 22.31 12.20
N PRO A 80 4.21 22.69 12.58
CA PRO A 80 5.39 21.87 12.36
C PRO A 80 5.26 20.45 12.92
N GLU A 81 4.51 20.30 14.01
CA GLU A 81 4.24 19.01 14.67
C GLU A 81 3.36 18.11 13.81
N ILE A 82 2.23 18.60 13.28
CA ILE A 82 1.38 17.85 12.36
C ILE A 82 2.15 17.51 11.07
N ARG A 83 2.93 18.44 10.51
CA ARG A 83 3.81 18.17 9.35
C ARG A 83 4.77 17.03 9.63
N SER A 84 5.38 17.01 10.81
CA SER A 84 6.32 15.97 11.21
C SER A 84 5.61 14.62 11.36
N LEU A 85 4.47 14.59 12.06
CA LEU A 85 3.67 13.38 12.25
C LEU A 85 3.22 12.78 10.92
N VAL A 86 2.61 13.58 10.05
CA VAL A 86 2.09 13.14 8.74
C VAL A 86 3.19 12.57 7.87
N ARG A 87 4.37 13.22 7.84
CA ARG A 87 5.55 12.72 7.12
C ARG A 87 6.08 11.42 7.71
N GLN A 88 6.08 11.25 9.02
CA GLN A 88 6.51 10.01 9.68
C GLN A 88 5.53 8.87 9.40
N ALA A 89 4.22 9.14 9.52
CA ALA A 89 3.15 8.18 9.20
C ALA A 89 3.24 7.73 7.74
N GLY A 90 3.35 8.66 6.79
CA GLY A 90 3.51 8.35 5.37
C GLY A 90 4.80 7.56 5.07
N SER A 91 5.91 7.89 5.74
CA SER A 91 7.17 7.11 5.61
C SER A 91 7.00 5.67 6.06
N LEU A 92 6.38 5.48 7.24
CA LEU A 92 6.16 4.17 7.83
C LEU A 92 5.20 3.33 7.00
N LEU A 93 4.15 3.95 6.48
CA LEU A 93 3.17 3.29 5.61
C LEU A 93 3.79 2.87 4.28
N SER A 94 4.61 3.70 3.62
CA SER A 94 5.36 3.28 2.43
C SER A 94 6.32 2.12 2.72
N ALA A 95 6.92 2.07 3.92
CA ALA A 95 7.78 0.95 4.31
C ALA A 95 6.99 -0.35 4.54
N LEU A 96 5.83 -0.27 5.20
CA LEU A 96 4.90 -1.41 5.33
C LEU A 96 4.43 -1.91 3.98
N ASN A 97 4.03 -0.99 3.09
CA ASN A 97 3.57 -1.31 1.76
C ASN A 97 4.65 -2.11 1.00
N ARG A 98 5.89 -1.61 0.95
CA ARG A 98 7.00 -2.32 0.29
C ARG A 98 7.31 -3.71 0.90
N ALA A 99 7.11 -3.89 2.20
CA ALA A 99 7.35 -5.17 2.86
C ALA A 99 6.25 -6.21 2.60
N SER A 100 5.04 -5.77 2.24
CA SER A 100 3.88 -6.62 1.98
C SER A 100 3.56 -6.81 0.49
N ARG A 101 4.07 -5.91 -0.38
CA ARG A 101 3.75 -5.89 -1.81
C ARG A 101 4.34 -7.10 -2.54
N GLU A 102 3.55 -7.64 -3.48
CA GLU A 102 4.07 -8.53 -4.52
C GLU A 102 4.88 -7.73 -5.53
N VAL A 103 5.82 -8.38 -6.22
CA VAL A 103 6.56 -7.70 -7.28
C VAL A 103 5.84 -7.92 -8.60
N LYS A 104 5.73 -6.85 -9.42
CA LYS A 104 5.01 -6.91 -10.70
C LYS A 104 5.60 -8.03 -11.56
N ALA A 105 4.74 -8.95 -11.98
CA ALA A 105 5.13 -10.09 -12.78
C ALA A 105 5.38 -9.63 -14.23
N LEU A 106 6.63 -9.31 -14.57
CA LEU A 106 7.02 -9.09 -15.95
C LEU A 106 6.87 -10.43 -16.71
N SER A 107 6.04 -10.47 -17.76
CA SER A 107 5.79 -11.70 -18.53
C SER A 107 7.08 -12.21 -19.18
N GLU A 108 7.43 -13.47 -18.93
CA GLU A 108 8.43 -14.23 -19.68
C GLU A 108 7.87 -14.57 -21.06
N GLY A 109 7.96 -13.63 -22.01
CA GLY A 109 7.36 -13.78 -23.33
C GLY A 109 5.90 -13.31 -23.36
N ARG A 110 5.61 -12.38 -24.28
CA ARG A 110 4.30 -11.72 -24.37
C ARG A 110 3.25 -12.66 -24.96
N ARG A 111 2.65 -13.53 -24.15
CA ARG A 111 1.33 -14.06 -24.51
C ARG A 111 0.33 -12.93 -24.28
N ALA A 112 -0.17 -12.35 -25.36
CA ALA A 112 -1.23 -11.35 -25.26
C ALA A 112 -2.51 -12.06 -24.83
N TYR A 113 -2.86 -11.94 -23.55
CA TYR A 113 -4.12 -12.44 -23.03
C TYR A 113 -5.26 -11.51 -23.46
N ASP A 114 -5.91 -11.88 -24.56
CA ASP A 114 -7.07 -11.18 -25.09
C ASP A 114 -8.20 -11.16 -24.06
N PHE A 115 -8.78 -9.97 -23.87
CA PHE A 115 -9.96 -9.76 -23.04
C PHE A 115 -11.10 -10.71 -23.42
N GLN A 116 -11.33 -10.98 -24.71
CA GLN A 116 -12.45 -11.83 -25.16
C GLN A 116 -12.35 -13.25 -24.61
N ILE A 117 -11.13 -13.78 -24.48
CA ILE A 117 -10.88 -15.12 -23.94
C ILE A 117 -11.12 -15.14 -22.42
N LEU A 118 -10.75 -14.06 -21.73
CA LEU A 118 -10.78 -14.01 -20.27
C LEU A 118 -12.10 -13.50 -19.68
N LYS A 119 -12.94 -12.84 -20.48
CA LYS A 119 -14.18 -12.18 -20.02
C LYS A 119 -15.08 -13.13 -19.22
N GLY A 120 -15.29 -14.36 -19.70
CA GLY A 120 -16.09 -15.37 -19.02
C GLY A 120 -15.53 -15.74 -17.64
N ASP A 121 -14.24 -16.06 -17.58
CA ASP A 121 -13.53 -16.38 -16.34
C ASP A 121 -13.61 -15.24 -15.31
N TYR A 122 -13.42 -13.99 -15.73
CA TYR A 122 -13.58 -12.83 -14.85
C TYR A 122 -15.00 -12.71 -14.30
N ARG A 123 -16.01 -12.79 -15.17
CA ARG A 123 -17.42 -12.69 -14.78
C ARG A 123 -17.78 -13.77 -13.78
N ASP A 124 -17.41 -15.02 -14.04
CA ASP A 124 -17.75 -16.16 -13.20
C ASP A 124 -17.06 -16.09 -11.83
N LYS A 125 -15.76 -15.77 -11.81
CA LYS A 125 -15.03 -15.59 -10.55
C LYS A 125 -15.58 -14.42 -9.74
N PHE A 126 -15.89 -13.29 -10.36
CA PHE A 126 -16.38 -12.11 -9.63
C PHE A 126 -17.78 -12.33 -9.02
N LYS A 127 -18.67 -13.00 -9.76
CA LYS A 127 -19.99 -13.37 -9.24
C LYS A 127 -19.88 -14.23 -7.98
N ASN A 128 -19.00 -15.21 -8.02
CA ASN A 128 -18.92 -16.27 -7.01
C ASN A 128 -17.83 -16.05 -5.96
N CYS A 129 -16.96 -15.05 -6.08
CA CYS A 129 -15.89 -14.84 -5.10
C CYS A 129 -16.48 -14.51 -3.72
N ALA A 130 -15.91 -15.15 -2.71
CA ALA A 130 -16.28 -14.98 -1.31
C ALA A 130 -15.04 -14.60 -0.52
N LEU A 131 -15.17 -13.56 0.31
CA LEU A 131 -14.12 -13.16 1.24
C LEU A 131 -13.99 -14.20 2.34
N ARG A 132 -12.76 -14.63 2.64
CA ARG A 132 -12.53 -15.52 3.78
C ARG A 132 -12.73 -14.75 5.11
N PRO A 133 -13.43 -15.34 6.10
CA PRO A 133 -13.80 -14.63 7.33
C PRO A 133 -12.63 -13.99 8.09
N GLU A 134 -11.46 -14.64 8.08
CA GLU A 134 -10.25 -14.16 8.75
C GLU A 134 -9.74 -12.81 8.21
N HIS A 135 -10.10 -12.45 6.97
CA HIS A 135 -9.73 -11.19 6.34
C HIS A 135 -10.83 -10.12 6.37
N LYS A 136 -11.99 -10.42 6.97
CA LYS A 136 -13.16 -9.52 6.97
C LYS A 136 -12.83 -8.17 7.59
N SER A 137 -12.17 -8.16 8.74
CA SER A 137 -11.80 -6.93 9.47
C SER A 137 -10.91 -6.02 8.62
N GLU A 138 -9.92 -6.58 7.90
CA GLU A 138 -9.04 -5.81 7.03
C GLU A 138 -9.81 -5.15 5.87
N ILE A 139 -10.69 -5.90 5.20
CA ILE A 139 -11.53 -5.39 4.11
C ILE A 139 -12.53 -4.34 4.60
N ASP A 140 -13.18 -4.58 5.76
CA ASP A 140 -14.10 -3.62 6.36
C ASP A 140 -13.39 -2.28 6.61
N GLY A 141 -12.19 -2.31 7.21
CA GLY A 141 -11.39 -1.12 7.45
C GLY A 141 -10.98 -0.41 6.17
N ALA A 142 -10.57 -1.15 5.13
CA ALA A 142 -10.25 -0.58 3.83
C ALA A 142 -11.46 0.10 3.18
N CYS A 143 -12.64 -0.55 3.19
CA CYS A 143 -13.88 0.03 2.70
C CYS A 143 -14.26 1.28 3.49
N SER A 144 -14.23 1.25 4.82
CA SER A 144 -14.54 2.41 5.67
C SER A 144 -13.62 3.60 5.37
N PHE A 145 -12.32 3.36 5.19
CA PHE A 145 -11.38 4.42 4.79
C PHE A 145 -11.71 4.98 3.41
N ILE A 146 -11.86 4.12 2.41
CA ILE A 146 -12.13 4.52 1.02
C ILE A 146 -13.44 5.30 0.93
N LEU A 147 -14.46 4.88 1.67
CA LEU A 147 -15.78 5.51 1.69
C LEU A 147 -15.85 6.76 2.59
N SER A 148 -14.79 7.07 3.35
CA SER A 148 -14.76 8.31 4.13
C SER A 148 -14.87 9.54 3.20
N PRO A 149 -15.62 10.59 3.57
CA PRO A 149 -15.80 11.76 2.71
C PRO A 149 -14.49 12.40 2.25
N ARG A 150 -13.49 12.42 3.14
CA ARG A 150 -12.14 12.96 2.86
C ARG A 150 -11.39 12.17 1.79
N ALA A 151 -11.43 10.84 1.86
CA ALA A 151 -10.76 9.98 0.88
C ALA A 151 -11.50 10.03 -0.47
N LYS A 152 -12.83 9.88 -0.45
CA LYS A 152 -13.66 9.93 -1.65
C LYS A 152 -13.45 11.20 -2.45
N ARG A 153 -13.45 12.37 -1.80
CA ARG A 153 -13.22 13.65 -2.48
C ARG A 153 -11.89 13.65 -3.24
N ARG A 154 -10.81 13.15 -2.63
CA ARG A 154 -9.50 13.08 -3.31
C ARG A 154 -9.54 12.16 -4.53
N TYR A 155 -10.21 11.01 -4.44
CA TYR A 155 -10.35 10.13 -5.60
C TYR A 155 -11.24 10.72 -6.69
N ALA A 156 -12.34 11.39 -6.32
CA ALA A 156 -13.21 12.11 -7.24
C ALA A 156 -12.46 13.23 -7.96
N ASP A 157 -11.61 14.01 -7.25
CA ASP A 157 -10.80 15.07 -7.84
C ASP A 157 -9.87 14.58 -8.97
N VAL A 158 -9.46 13.31 -8.93
CA VAL A 158 -8.68 12.65 -10.00
C VAL A 158 -9.62 12.09 -11.08
N ALA A 159 -10.70 11.44 -10.66
CA ALA A 159 -11.67 10.83 -11.58
C ALA A 159 -12.30 11.86 -12.52
N ASP A 160 -12.65 13.04 -11.98
CA ASP A 160 -13.33 14.13 -12.67
C ASP A 160 -12.37 15.06 -13.42
N ASP A 161 -11.05 14.87 -13.28
CA ASP A 161 -10.07 15.67 -14.00
C ASP A 161 -10.06 15.33 -15.49
N ARG A 162 -10.06 16.36 -16.35
CA ARG A 162 -9.97 16.19 -17.81
C ARG A 162 -8.76 15.39 -18.30
N LYS A 163 -7.68 15.30 -17.51
CA LYS A 163 -6.50 14.48 -17.82
C LYS A 163 -6.73 12.98 -17.59
N ASN A 164 -7.80 12.59 -16.90
CA ASN A 164 -8.28 11.20 -16.83
C ASN A 164 -8.93 10.78 -18.15
N VAL A 165 -8.14 10.74 -19.23
CA VAL A 165 -8.58 10.33 -20.57
C VAL A 165 -9.08 8.88 -20.63
N ARG A 166 -8.72 8.08 -19.63
CA ARG A 166 -9.17 6.69 -19.45
C ARG A 166 -10.55 6.59 -18.79
N LYS A 167 -11.12 7.70 -18.31
CA LYS A 167 -12.41 7.76 -17.61
C LYS A 167 -12.50 6.75 -16.46
N VAL A 168 -11.39 6.55 -15.75
CA VAL A 168 -11.33 5.60 -14.64
C VAL A 168 -12.19 6.12 -13.49
N PRO A 169 -13.21 5.38 -13.02
CA PRO A 169 -14.04 5.81 -11.91
C PRO A 169 -13.25 5.94 -10.60
N TRP A 170 -13.69 6.84 -9.71
CA TRP A 170 -13.01 7.13 -8.44
C TRP A 170 -12.77 5.87 -7.59
N TYR A 171 -13.70 4.92 -7.59
CA TYR A 171 -13.59 3.69 -6.79
C TYR A 171 -12.56 2.71 -7.34
N LEU A 172 -12.25 2.74 -8.65
CA LEU A 172 -11.16 1.97 -9.22
C LEU A 172 -9.80 2.62 -8.92
N ILE A 173 -9.72 3.95 -8.94
CA ILE A 173 -8.54 4.70 -8.50
C ILE A 173 -8.26 4.39 -7.02
N ALA A 174 -9.29 4.39 -6.18
CA ALA A 174 -9.19 4.03 -4.77
C ALA A 174 -8.69 2.60 -4.55
N ALA A 175 -9.21 1.64 -5.33
CA ALA A 175 -8.78 0.26 -5.27
C ALA A 175 -7.29 0.10 -5.63
N ILE A 176 -6.84 0.71 -6.72
CA ILE A 176 -5.41 0.73 -7.10
C ILE A 176 -4.58 1.40 -6.01
N HIS A 177 -5.02 2.53 -5.46
CA HIS A 177 -4.30 3.23 -4.40
C HIS A 177 -4.15 2.40 -3.12
N PHE A 178 -5.20 1.66 -2.74
CA PHE A 178 -5.13 0.69 -1.65
C PHE A 178 -4.06 -0.36 -1.92
N ARG A 179 -4.04 -0.95 -3.13
CA ARG A 179 -3.15 -2.07 -3.44
C ARG A 179 -1.69 -1.66 -3.65
N GLU A 180 -1.47 -0.52 -4.30
CA GLU A 180 -0.14 -0.06 -4.69
C GLU A 180 0.54 0.78 -3.61
N ALA A 181 -0.24 1.45 -2.75
CA ALA A 181 0.29 2.40 -1.77
C ALA A 181 -0.31 2.25 -0.37
N SER A 182 -1.08 1.20 -0.08
CA SER A 182 -1.80 1.05 1.20
C SER A 182 -2.64 2.27 1.55
N SER A 183 -3.23 2.92 0.53
CA SER A 183 -4.01 4.16 0.64
C SER A 183 -3.23 5.38 1.17
N ASN A 184 -1.90 5.37 1.08
CA ASN A 184 -1.04 6.45 1.51
C ASN A 184 -1.08 7.66 0.55
N PHE A 185 -1.78 8.73 0.91
CA PHE A 185 -1.79 9.98 0.13
C PHE A 185 -0.44 10.73 0.09
N LEU A 186 0.62 10.21 0.73
CA LEU A 186 2.02 10.63 0.53
C LEU A 186 2.85 9.61 -0.27
N GLY A 187 2.19 8.62 -0.87
CA GLY A 187 2.76 7.64 -1.79
C GLY A 187 2.32 7.89 -3.23
N HIS A 188 3.16 7.55 -4.19
CA HIS A 188 2.80 7.51 -5.60
C HIS A 188 1.76 6.42 -5.87
N LEU A 189 0.71 6.73 -6.64
CA LEU A 189 -0.28 5.73 -7.07
C LEU A 189 0.36 4.55 -7.83
N HIS A 190 1.50 4.79 -8.49
CA HIS A 190 2.26 3.81 -9.25
C HIS A 190 2.67 2.57 -8.46
N ASN A 191 3.20 2.79 -7.25
CA ASN A 191 3.94 1.75 -6.51
C ASN A 191 4.12 2.08 -5.01
N GLY A 192 3.54 3.17 -4.49
CA GLY A 192 3.61 3.54 -3.08
C GLY A 192 4.94 4.15 -2.62
N ASP A 193 5.90 4.40 -3.53
CA ASP A 193 7.09 5.19 -3.21
C ASP A 193 6.71 6.59 -2.76
N ARG A 194 7.59 7.22 -1.99
CA ARG A 194 7.32 8.54 -1.41
C ARG A 194 7.11 9.60 -2.48
N LEU A 195 6.07 10.39 -2.30
CA LEU A 195 5.64 11.44 -3.24
C LEU A 195 6.60 12.65 -3.32
N ASP A 196 7.49 12.81 -2.33
CA ASP A 196 8.45 13.92 -2.24
C ASP A 196 9.70 13.74 -3.11
N ARG A 197 9.77 12.66 -3.89
CA ARG A 197 10.85 12.31 -4.82
C ARG A 197 10.27 11.56 -6.00
N LEU A 198 11.08 11.24 -7.01
CA LEU A 198 10.65 10.34 -8.09
C LEU A 198 10.63 8.89 -7.59
N THR A 199 9.78 8.06 -8.19
CA THR A 199 9.76 6.61 -7.91
C THR A 199 11.13 5.98 -8.13
N THR A 200 11.57 5.17 -7.17
CA THR A 200 12.80 4.38 -7.22
C THR A 200 12.53 2.92 -7.55
N ASP A 201 11.37 2.42 -7.12
CA ASP A 201 10.84 1.12 -7.50
C ASP A 201 10.18 1.19 -8.88
N VAL A 202 9.94 0.03 -9.51
CA VAL A 202 9.26 -0.06 -10.81
C VAL A 202 7.80 0.38 -10.66
N PRO A 203 7.26 1.22 -11.58
CA PRO A 203 7.96 1.89 -12.67
C PRO A 203 8.83 3.05 -12.16
N ARG A 204 10.13 3.05 -12.50
CA ARG A 204 11.11 4.03 -11.99
C ARG A 204 10.95 5.41 -12.67
N GLY A 205 11.33 6.47 -11.96
CA GLY A 205 11.44 7.83 -12.52
C GLY A 205 10.10 8.53 -12.77
N ARG A 206 9.01 8.05 -12.16
CA ARG A 206 7.66 8.64 -12.22
C ARG A 206 7.43 9.65 -11.08
N PRO A 207 6.50 10.61 -11.23
CA PRO A 207 5.74 10.94 -12.45
C PRO A 207 6.65 11.49 -13.56
N LYS A 208 6.17 11.63 -14.80
CA LYS A 208 6.97 12.21 -15.90
C LYS A 208 7.10 13.74 -15.85
N GLN A 209 6.21 14.42 -15.13
CA GLN A 209 6.26 15.88 -14.97
C GLN A 209 7.61 16.31 -14.36
N ARG A 210 8.17 17.41 -14.86
CA ARG A 210 9.41 18.02 -14.37
C ARG A 210 9.23 19.55 -14.22
N PRO A 211 9.86 20.19 -13.22
CA PRO A 211 10.64 19.59 -12.12
C PRO A 211 9.76 18.78 -11.14
N TRP A 212 10.39 17.89 -10.37
CA TRP A 212 9.75 17.12 -9.30
C TRP A 212 10.64 17.11 -8.04
N PRO A 213 10.09 17.27 -6.82
CA PRO A 213 8.68 17.53 -6.51
C PRO A 213 8.17 18.89 -7.02
N PRO A 214 6.84 19.12 -7.08
CA PRO A 214 6.30 20.43 -7.44
C PRO A 214 6.81 21.51 -6.48
N SER A 215 7.05 22.72 -6.99
CA SER A 215 7.43 23.89 -6.21
C SER A 215 6.38 25.00 -6.39
N PRO A 216 5.77 25.51 -5.31
CA PRO A 216 5.96 25.11 -3.91
C PRO A 216 5.47 23.68 -3.63
N TRP A 217 6.01 23.04 -2.59
CA TRP A 217 5.60 21.69 -2.19
C TRP A 217 4.18 21.70 -1.64
N ASP A 218 3.28 21.01 -2.34
CA ASP A 218 1.95 20.68 -1.89
C ASP A 218 1.71 19.17 -2.09
N PRO A 219 1.58 18.38 -1.00
CA PRO A 219 1.31 16.94 -1.10
C PRO A 219 -0.03 16.62 -1.76
N VAL A 220 -1.03 17.49 -1.66
CA VAL A 220 -2.36 17.27 -2.27
C VAL A 220 -2.26 17.38 -3.79
N ALA A 221 -1.69 18.49 -4.29
CA ALA A 221 -1.44 18.67 -5.71
C ALA A 221 -0.48 17.62 -6.26
N ALA A 222 0.60 17.29 -5.53
CA ALA A 222 1.55 16.26 -5.94
C ALA A 222 0.88 14.89 -6.09
N TRP A 223 -0.01 14.51 -5.17
CA TRP A 223 -0.68 13.22 -5.23
C TRP A 223 -1.59 13.14 -6.47
N LYS A 224 -2.37 14.20 -6.74
CA LYS A 224 -3.21 14.28 -7.94
C LYS A 224 -2.39 14.17 -9.22
N ILE A 225 -1.26 14.87 -9.32
CA ILE A 225 -0.35 14.77 -10.47
C ILE A 225 0.18 13.34 -10.63
N SER A 226 0.62 12.71 -9.53
CA SER A 226 1.10 11.33 -9.57
C SER A 226 0.01 10.34 -9.97
N ALA A 227 -1.22 10.52 -9.50
CA ALA A 227 -2.34 9.65 -9.82
C ALA A 227 -2.68 9.74 -11.31
N LEU A 228 -2.79 10.95 -11.85
CA LEU A 228 -3.04 11.19 -13.27
C LEU A 228 -1.91 10.65 -14.17
N ASP A 229 -0.65 10.65 -13.70
CA ASP A 229 0.48 10.06 -14.44
C ASP A 229 0.41 8.52 -14.53
N ALA A 230 -0.30 7.87 -13.60
CA ALA A 230 -0.45 6.42 -13.52
C ALA A 230 -1.65 5.87 -14.31
N LEU A 231 -2.73 6.64 -14.46
CA LEU A 231 -3.93 6.17 -15.17
C LEU A 231 -3.67 5.72 -16.62
N PRO A 232 -2.78 6.35 -17.42
CA PRO A 232 -2.49 5.89 -18.77
C PRO A 232 -1.96 4.45 -18.89
N ASP A 233 -1.42 3.89 -17.80
CA ASP A 233 -0.92 2.51 -17.74
C ASP A 233 -2.08 1.48 -17.68
N LEU A 234 -3.31 1.92 -17.41
CA LEU A 234 -4.53 1.13 -17.58
C LEU A 234 -4.96 1.04 -19.06
N PRO A 235 -5.67 -0.04 -19.46
CA PRO A 235 -6.12 -0.20 -20.83
C PRO A 235 -7.10 0.89 -21.27
N VAL A 236 -7.14 1.12 -22.58
CA VAL A 236 -8.23 1.89 -23.20
C VAL A 236 -9.45 0.97 -23.27
N VAL A 237 -10.56 1.42 -22.69
CA VAL A 237 -11.84 0.70 -22.71
C VAL A 237 -12.96 1.67 -23.08
N THR A 238 -13.99 1.16 -23.75
CA THR A 238 -15.18 1.97 -24.05
C THR A 238 -15.97 2.27 -22.78
N SER A 239 -16.08 1.27 -21.90
CA SER A 239 -16.79 1.36 -20.62
C SER A 239 -16.10 0.44 -19.60
N TRP A 240 -16.06 0.88 -18.34
CA TRP A 240 -15.47 0.11 -17.23
C TRP A 240 -16.47 -0.90 -16.67
N THR A 241 -16.82 -1.91 -17.47
CA THR A 241 -17.60 -3.06 -16.96
C THR A 241 -16.79 -3.84 -15.92
N VAL A 242 -17.43 -4.74 -15.17
CA VAL A 242 -16.78 -5.62 -14.20
C VAL A 242 -15.61 -6.37 -14.85
N GLU A 243 -15.81 -6.94 -16.04
CA GLU A 243 -14.77 -7.73 -16.70
C GLU A 243 -13.63 -6.85 -17.23
N GLN A 244 -13.94 -5.69 -17.80
CA GLN A 244 -12.91 -4.73 -18.24
C GLN A 244 -12.10 -4.20 -17.06
N THR A 245 -12.76 -3.98 -15.92
CA THR A 245 -12.13 -3.60 -14.66
C THR A 245 -11.13 -4.67 -14.20
N LEU A 246 -11.57 -5.93 -14.11
CA LEU A 246 -10.70 -7.03 -13.65
C LEU A 246 -9.54 -7.29 -14.61
N TRP A 247 -9.80 -7.25 -15.92
CA TRP A 247 -8.76 -7.34 -16.93
C TRP A 247 -7.76 -6.17 -16.85
N GLY A 248 -8.26 -4.94 -16.67
CA GLY A 248 -7.44 -3.76 -16.52
C GLY A 248 -6.55 -3.80 -15.28
N PHE A 249 -7.10 -4.23 -14.14
CA PHE A 249 -6.34 -4.45 -12.90
C PHE A 249 -5.27 -5.52 -13.06
N GLU A 250 -5.60 -6.67 -13.64
CA GLU A 250 -4.61 -7.72 -13.85
C GLU A 250 -3.48 -7.27 -14.78
N ARG A 251 -3.82 -6.53 -15.85
CA ARG A 251 -2.82 -5.95 -16.76
C ARG A 251 -1.97 -4.86 -16.11
N TYR A 252 -2.55 -4.06 -15.22
CA TYR A 252 -1.85 -3.01 -14.49
C TYR A 252 -0.73 -3.58 -13.60
N ASN A 253 -0.97 -4.76 -13.02
CA ASN A 253 0.02 -5.50 -12.23
C ASN A 253 0.97 -6.33 -13.10
N GLY A 254 0.42 -7.09 -14.06
CA GLY A 254 1.13 -8.05 -14.90
C GLY A 254 0.39 -9.40 -14.98
N MET A 255 0.43 -10.02 -16.17
CA MET A 255 -0.30 -11.26 -16.48
C MET A 255 0.46 -12.55 -16.10
N GLY A 256 1.65 -12.45 -15.50
CA GLY A 256 2.55 -13.60 -15.30
C GLY A 256 2.01 -14.73 -14.42
N CYS A 257 0.94 -14.50 -13.64
CA CYS A 257 0.24 -15.59 -12.93
C CYS A 257 -0.56 -16.49 -13.88
N ARG A 258 -1.12 -15.93 -14.96
CA ARG A 258 -1.83 -16.71 -15.98
C ARG A 258 -0.90 -17.60 -16.80
N ASP A 259 0.34 -17.16 -17.02
CA ASP A 259 1.37 -17.99 -17.67
C ASP A 259 1.67 -19.26 -16.85
N ARG A 260 1.41 -19.20 -15.54
CA ARG A 260 1.56 -20.32 -14.60
C ARG A 260 0.24 -21.05 -14.32
N GLY A 261 -0.85 -20.68 -14.98
CA GLY A 261 -2.17 -21.32 -14.83
C GLY A 261 -2.83 -21.09 -13.48
N ILE A 262 -2.41 -20.08 -12.70
CA ILE A 262 -3.00 -19.78 -11.40
C ILE A 262 -3.83 -18.49 -11.44
N PRO A 263 -4.90 -18.37 -10.62
CA PRO A 263 -5.59 -17.11 -10.44
C PRO A 263 -4.67 -16.03 -9.87
N SER A 264 -4.71 -14.84 -10.45
CA SER A 264 -3.87 -13.72 -10.00
C SER A 264 -4.20 -13.32 -8.56
N PRO A 265 -3.24 -13.35 -7.62
CA PRO A 265 -3.44 -12.84 -6.27
C PRO A 265 -3.73 -11.33 -6.23
N TYR A 266 -3.32 -10.60 -7.28
CA TYR A 266 -3.70 -9.21 -7.47
C TYR A 266 -5.22 -8.99 -7.55
N LEU A 267 -5.96 -9.97 -8.07
CA LEU A 267 -7.41 -9.94 -8.13
C LEU A 267 -8.08 -10.72 -7.00
N TRP A 268 -7.55 -11.89 -6.66
CA TRP A 268 -8.29 -12.93 -5.94
C TRP A 268 -7.69 -13.34 -4.60
N SER A 269 -6.59 -12.74 -4.15
CA SER A 269 -6.07 -12.96 -2.80
C SER A 269 -7.17 -12.67 -1.75
N TYR A 270 -7.19 -13.49 -0.69
CA TYR A 270 -8.21 -13.54 0.37
C TYR A 270 -9.57 -14.14 -0.04
N SER A 271 -9.66 -14.76 -1.22
CA SER A 271 -10.84 -15.52 -1.64
C SER A 271 -10.58 -17.02 -1.74
N GLN A 272 -11.61 -17.81 -2.04
CA GLN A 272 -11.46 -19.23 -2.32
C GLN A 272 -10.62 -19.52 -3.58
N TYR A 273 -10.45 -18.55 -4.49
CA TYR A 273 -9.75 -18.75 -5.75
C TYR A 273 -8.22 -18.68 -5.66
N TYR A 274 -7.66 -18.21 -4.55
CA TYR A 274 -6.20 -18.08 -4.39
C TYR A 274 -5.73 -18.73 -3.10
N GLN A 275 -4.75 -19.64 -3.20
CA GLN A 275 -4.13 -20.28 -2.02
C GLN A 275 -2.65 -19.91 -1.91
N ALA A 276 -1.89 -20.09 -2.99
CA ALA A 276 -0.48 -19.77 -3.09
C ALA A 276 -0.07 -19.59 -4.55
N GLY A 277 1.16 -19.13 -4.76
CA GLY A 277 1.73 -18.87 -6.07
C GLY A 277 1.85 -17.36 -6.33
N GLY A 278 3.00 -16.91 -6.82
CA GLY A 278 3.19 -15.50 -7.18
C GLY A 278 4.65 -15.13 -7.30
N TYR A 279 4.90 -13.83 -7.40
CA TYR A 279 6.23 -13.28 -7.65
C TYR A 279 6.69 -12.50 -6.42
N SER A 280 7.68 -13.07 -5.72
CA SER A 280 8.29 -12.45 -4.54
C SER A 280 9.34 -11.39 -4.92
N SER A 281 9.86 -11.47 -6.14
CA SER A 281 10.77 -10.52 -6.77
C SER A 281 10.62 -10.59 -8.29
N ASP A 282 11.13 -9.57 -9.00
CA ASP A 282 11.02 -9.47 -10.46
C ASP A 282 11.52 -10.75 -11.13
N GLY A 283 10.66 -11.41 -11.91
CA GLY A 283 10.97 -12.65 -12.64
C GLY A 283 11.04 -13.94 -11.79
N ASN A 284 10.98 -13.87 -10.47
CA ASN A 284 11.12 -15.06 -9.61
C ASN A 284 9.77 -15.56 -9.10
N TYR A 285 9.14 -16.42 -9.91
CA TYR A 285 7.93 -17.14 -9.50
C TYR A 285 8.23 -18.13 -8.37
N SER A 286 7.37 -18.16 -7.35
CA SER A 286 7.33 -19.17 -6.31
C SER A 286 5.92 -19.74 -6.20
N SER A 287 5.79 -21.06 -6.27
CA SER A 287 4.51 -21.77 -6.11
C SER A 287 3.99 -21.77 -4.67
N THR A 288 4.84 -21.50 -3.69
CA THR A 288 4.51 -21.52 -2.26
C THR A 288 4.40 -20.13 -1.64
N TRP A 289 4.75 -19.09 -2.38
CA TRP A 289 4.59 -17.72 -1.91
C TRP A 289 3.11 -17.36 -1.80
N VAL A 290 2.74 -16.69 -0.71
CA VAL A 290 1.35 -16.29 -0.42
C VAL A 290 1.28 -14.77 -0.29
N SER A 291 0.35 -14.18 -1.03
CA SER A 291 0.05 -12.75 -0.94
C SER A 291 -0.41 -12.34 0.45
N LYS A 292 0.11 -11.20 0.91
CA LYS A 292 -0.23 -10.56 2.19
C LYS A 292 -1.20 -9.38 2.02
N GLN A 293 -1.79 -9.25 0.85
CA GLN A 293 -2.68 -8.15 0.50
C GLN A 293 -3.98 -8.67 -0.10
N ALA A 294 -5.08 -7.99 0.19
CA ALA A 294 -6.37 -8.28 -0.40
C ALA A 294 -6.39 -8.08 -1.92
N GLY A 295 -7.02 -9.01 -2.64
CA GLY A 295 -7.28 -8.91 -4.07
C GLY A 295 -8.22 -7.75 -4.43
N LEU A 296 -7.95 -7.06 -5.54
CA LEU A 296 -8.77 -5.93 -5.98
C LEU A 296 -10.20 -6.32 -6.36
N GLY A 297 -10.41 -7.53 -6.89
CA GLY A 297 -11.75 -8.03 -7.20
C GLY A 297 -12.62 -8.14 -5.94
N LEU A 298 -12.03 -8.55 -4.82
CA LEU A 298 -12.72 -8.68 -3.54
C LEU A 298 -13.02 -7.30 -2.96
N LEU A 299 -12.06 -6.38 -3.03
CA LEU A 299 -12.23 -5.01 -2.54
C LEU A 299 -13.34 -4.26 -3.30
N ILE A 300 -13.36 -4.29 -4.63
CA ILE A 300 -14.40 -3.56 -5.40
C ILE A 300 -15.79 -4.18 -5.21
N LYS A 301 -15.87 -5.51 -5.04
CA LYS A 301 -17.13 -6.19 -4.70
C LYS A 301 -17.63 -5.72 -3.34
N ALA A 302 -16.76 -5.76 -2.32
CA ALA A 302 -17.08 -5.28 -0.98
C ALA A 302 -17.49 -3.80 -0.95
N LEU A 303 -16.84 -2.95 -1.74
CA LEU A 303 -17.24 -1.54 -1.90
C LEU A 303 -18.65 -1.42 -2.52
N SER A 304 -18.95 -2.19 -3.57
CA SER A 304 -20.27 -2.17 -4.23
C SER A 304 -21.43 -2.66 -3.36
N GLU A 305 -21.14 -3.51 -2.37
CA GLU A 305 -22.14 -4.00 -1.41
C GLU A 305 -22.45 -2.98 -0.30
N ARG A 306 -21.59 -1.95 -0.11
CA ARG A 306 -21.71 -0.96 0.98
C ARG A 306 -22.26 0.38 0.53
N THR A 307 -22.28 0.66 -0.77
CA THR A 307 -22.79 1.92 -1.31
C THR A 307 -23.24 1.72 -2.75
N ASP A 308 -24.31 2.41 -3.12
CA ASP A 308 -24.79 2.46 -4.50
C ASP A 308 -23.94 3.39 -5.38
N GLU A 309 -23.06 4.22 -4.81
CA GLU A 309 -22.18 5.12 -5.58
C GLU A 309 -21.10 4.36 -6.37
N VAL A 310 -20.85 3.10 -6.03
CA VAL A 310 -19.97 2.19 -6.76
C VAL A 310 -20.79 1.50 -7.84
N LYS A 311 -20.75 2.07 -9.04
CA LYS A 311 -21.54 1.61 -10.20
C LYS A 311 -20.79 0.54 -11.00
N LEU A 312 -20.81 -0.71 -10.51
CA LEU A 312 -20.30 -1.85 -11.28
C LEU A 312 -21.38 -2.41 -12.21
N THR A 313 -21.09 -2.48 -13.51
CA THR A 313 -22.02 -3.01 -14.52
C THR A 313 -21.37 -4.13 -15.33
N TYR A 314 -22.18 -5.02 -15.89
CA TYR A 314 -21.75 -6.04 -16.84
C TYR A 314 -21.94 -5.61 -18.29
N GLU A 315 -22.80 -4.61 -18.49
CA GLU A 315 -23.12 -4.04 -19.78
C GLU A 315 -22.45 -2.66 -19.90
N PRO A 316 -22.00 -2.28 -21.10
CA PRO A 316 -21.48 -0.94 -21.34
C PRO A 316 -22.53 0.11 -21.01
N VAL A 317 -22.13 1.11 -20.22
CA VAL A 317 -22.83 2.40 -20.05
C VAL A 317 -22.20 3.41 -20.99
#